data_AF-A0A194PP80-F1
#
_entry.id   AF-A0A194PP80-F1
#
_cell.length_a   1.000
_cell.length_b   1.000
_cell.length_c   1.000
_cell.angle_alpha   90.00
_cell.angle_beta   90.00
_cell.angle_gamma   90.00
#
_symmetry.space_group_name_H-M   'P 1'
#
loop_
_entity.id
_entity.type
_entity.pdbx_description
1 polymer ?
#
loop_
_entity_poly.entity_id
_entity_poly.type
_entity_poly.pdbx_seq_one_letter_code
_entity_poly.pdbx_strand_id
1 'polypeptide(L)'
;MRKFIEVIGTGLDQEYRSGEMIAFRCDSGLSVTVRTSGTEPKLKYYTELVCTAPTQREQEEMKRKLEVMVKEFIEELLQPKENGLIE
;
A
#
# COMPACT_ATOMS: atom_id res chain seq x y z
N MET A 1 29.66 -14.04 -2.16
CA MET A 1 29.49 -13.29 -0.89
C MET A 1 28.12 -12.63 -0.95
N ARG A 2 27.07 -13.30 -0.45
CA ARG A 2 25.71 -12.73 -0.42
C ARG A 2 25.68 -11.76 0.76
N LYS A 3 25.58 -10.45 0.48
CA LYS A 3 25.25 -9.46 1.52
C LYS A 3 23.85 -9.82 2.01
N PHE A 4 23.77 -10.34 3.24
CA PHE A 4 22.52 -10.32 3.97
C PHE A 4 22.13 -8.84 4.10
N ILE A 5 20.97 -8.48 3.58
CA ILE A 5 20.34 -7.21 3.94
C ILE A 5 20.09 -7.34 5.44
N GLU A 6 20.80 -6.55 6.26
CA GLU A 6 20.40 -6.34 7.65
C GLU A 6 19.04 -5.64 7.58
N VAL A 7 17.96 -6.41 7.74
CA VAL A 7 16.60 -5.85 7.67
C VAL A 7 16.29 -5.19 9.01
N ILE A 8 16.68 -3.92 9.12
CA ILE A 8 16.38 -3.07 10.27
C ILE A 8 14.88 -2.71 10.22
N GLY A 9 14.15 -2.88 11.33
CA GLY A 9 12.75 -2.41 11.44
C GLY A 9 11.66 -3.42 11.03
N THR A 10 11.95 -4.72 11.04
CA THR A 10 10.94 -5.78 10.81
C THR A 10 10.04 -6.05 12.02
N GLY A 11 10.37 -5.51 13.19
CA GLY A 11 9.69 -5.82 14.45
C GLY A 11 10.01 -7.21 15.01
N LEU A 12 10.85 -8.01 14.33
CA LEU A 12 11.33 -9.31 14.83
C LEU A 12 12.36 -9.16 15.96
N ASP A 13 12.97 -7.99 16.05
CA ASP A 13 13.89 -7.56 17.11
C ASP A 13 13.18 -6.97 18.33
N GLN A 14 11.84 -6.89 18.32
CA GLN A 14 11.00 -6.27 19.37
C GLN A 14 11.33 -4.80 19.70
N GLU A 15 12.29 -4.17 19.03
CA GLU A 15 12.48 -2.72 19.01
C GLU A 15 11.50 -2.09 18.01
N TYR A 16 10.26 -1.84 18.46
CA TYR A 16 9.32 -1.02 17.71
C TYR A 16 9.76 0.45 17.70
N ARG A 17 10.68 0.79 16.79
CA ARG A 17 10.80 2.17 16.33
C ARG A 17 9.52 2.50 15.57
N SER A 18 8.97 3.69 15.76
CA SER A 18 7.67 4.16 15.27
C SER A 18 7.28 3.56 13.92
N GLY A 19 6.02 3.11 13.80
CA GLY A 19 5.48 2.54 12.56
C GLY A 19 5.38 3.59 11.48
N GLU A 20 6.52 3.87 10.84
CA GLU A 20 6.65 4.83 9.75
C GLU A 20 5.65 4.52 8.65
N MET A 21 5.04 5.58 8.12
CA MET A 21 4.01 5.50 7.11
C MET A 21 4.41 6.35 5.92
N ILE A 22 4.16 5.82 4.73
CA ILE A 22 4.30 6.56 3.47
C ILE A 22 2.90 6.84 2.94
N ALA A 23 2.56 8.11 2.74
CA ALA A 23 1.29 8.54 2.19
C ALA A 23 1.49 9.14 0.79
N PHE A 24 0.79 8.60 -0.19
CA PHE A 24 0.72 9.09 -1.57
C PHE A 24 -0.58 9.85 -1.76
N ARG A 25 -0.49 11.00 -2.43
CA ARG A 25 -1.64 11.73 -2.97
C ARG A 25 -1.41 11.92 -4.45
N CYS A 26 -2.28 11.34 -5.25
CA CYS A 26 -2.19 11.38 -6.70
C CYS A 26 -3.19 12.40 -7.26
N ASP A 27 -2.83 13.07 -8.35
CA ASP A 27 -3.72 13.99 -9.05
C ASP A 27 -5.00 13.32 -9.59
N SER A 28 -4.98 11.98 -9.70
CA SER A 28 -6.14 11.16 -10.04
C SER A 28 -7.24 11.12 -8.96
N GLY A 29 -6.98 11.70 -7.78
CA GLY A 29 -7.86 11.65 -6.60
C GLY A 29 -7.60 10.44 -5.69
N LEU A 30 -6.71 9.52 -6.08
CA LEU A 30 -6.31 8.39 -5.25
C LEU A 30 -5.38 8.86 -4.12
N SER A 31 -5.70 8.47 -2.89
CA SER A 31 -4.80 8.56 -1.73
C SER A 31 -4.48 7.16 -1.22
N VAL A 32 -3.20 6.87 -0.98
CA VAL A 32 -2.76 5.58 -0.45
C VAL A 32 -1.81 5.76 0.71
N THR A 33 -2.06 5.11 1.83
CA THR A 33 -1.15 5.07 2.98
C THR A 33 -0.62 3.65 3.15
N VAL A 34 0.69 3.49 3.08
CA VAL A 34 1.39 2.22 3.26
C VAL A 34 2.16 2.25 4.58
N ARG A 35 2.11 1.15 5.32
CA ARG A 35 2.82 1.00 6.59
C ARG A 35 3.25 -0.44 6.83
N THR A 36 4.26 -0.61 7.67
CA THR A 36 4.56 -1.93 8.26
C THR A 36 3.52 -2.30 9.31
N SER A 37 3.19 -3.58 9.37
CA SER A 37 2.46 -4.15 10.51
C SER A 37 3.41 -4.24 11.69
N GLY A 38 2.91 -3.92 12.89
CA GLY A 38 3.72 -4.09 14.10
C GLY A 38 3.93 -5.58 14.39
N THR A 39 2.85 -6.33 14.52
CA THR A 39 2.88 -7.67 15.12
C THR A 39 3.08 -8.81 14.14
N GLU A 40 3.15 -8.53 12.84
CA GLU A 40 3.21 -9.56 11.80
C GLU A 40 4.14 -9.10 10.67
N PRO A 41 4.83 -10.01 9.97
CA PRO A 41 5.68 -9.67 8.82
C PRO A 41 4.82 -9.34 7.59
N LYS A 42 4.04 -8.26 7.66
CA LYS A 42 3.11 -7.82 6.62
C LYS A 42 3.23 -6.34 6.33
N LEU A 43 3.04 -5.99 5.07
CA LEU A 43 2.78 -4.62 4.65
C LEU A 43 1.26 -4.38 4.64
N LYS A 44 0.80 -3.28 5.24
CA LYS A 44 -0.60 -2.86 5.22
C LYS A 44 -0.73 -1.62 4.36
N TYR A 45 -1.82 -1.53 3.59
CA TYR A 45 -2.16 -0.34 2.83
C TYR A 45 -3.63 0.04 3.04
N TYR A 46 -3.91 1.34 2.98
CA TYR A 46 -5.25 1.92 3.03
C TYR A 46 -5.40 2.83 1.82
N THR A 47 -6.52 2.72 1.12
CA THR A 47 -6.76 3.42 -0.15
C THR A 47 -8.08 4.16 -0.11
N GLU A 48 -8.09 5.38 -0.63
CA GLU A 48 -9.29 6.20 -0.80
C GLU A 48 -9.28 6.85 -2.20
N LEU A 49 -10.44 6.95 -2.83
CA LEU A 49 -10.63 7.70 -4.07
C LEU A 49 -11.60 8.86 -3.83
N VAL A 50 -11.07 10.08 -3.83
CA VAL A 50 -11.88 11.29 -3.75
C VAL A 50 -12.44 11.61 -5.13
N CYS A 51 -13.77 11.62 -5.27
CA CYS A 51 -14.45 11.84 -6.54
C CYS A 51 -15.87 12.40 -6.34
N THR A 52 -16.45 12.97 -7.40
CA THR A 52 -17.86 13.38 -7.43
C THR A 52 -18.68 12.29 -8.14
N ALA A 53 -19.62 11.67 -7.42
CA ALA A 53 -20.48 10.62 -7.94
C ALA A 53 -21.91 10.78 -7.38
N PRO A 54 -22.72 11.69 -7.95
CA PRO A 54 -24.04 12.03 -7.39
C PRO A 54 -25.07 10.91 -7.53
N THR A 55 -24.91 10.01 -8.51
CA THR A 55 -25.83 8.88 -8.72
C THR A 55 -25.22 7.55 -8.26
N GLN A 56 -26.06 6.56 -7.97
CA GLN A 56 -25.61 5.21 -7.61
C GLN A 56 -24.77 4.57 -8.72
N ARG A 57 -25.15 4.76 -10.00
CA ARG A 57 -24.40 4.24 -11.14
C ARG A 57 -22.98 4.80 -11.18
N GLU A 58 -22.82 6.12 -10.99
CA GLU A 58 -21.50 6.75 -10.96
C GLU A 58 -20.68 6.28 -9.76
N GLN A 59 -21.31 6.03 -8.60
CA GLN A 59 -20.61 5.47 -7.44
C GLN A 59 -20.09 4.06 -7.72
N GLU A 60 -20.87 3.22 -8.40
CA GLU A 60 -20.42 1.90 -8.84
C GLU A 60 -19.28 1.99 -9.86
N GLU A 61 -19.33 2.94 -10.78
CA GLU A 61 -18.23 3.22 -11.72
C GLU A 61 -16.95 3.64 -10.99
N MET A 62 -17.04 4.54 -10.00
CA MET A 62 -15.89 4.98 -9.22
C MET A 62 -15.33 3.89 -8.32
N LYS A 63 -16.16 2.99 -7.79
CA LYS A 63 -15.70 1.79 -7.06
C LYS A 63 -14.86 0.89 -7.96
N ARG A 64 -15.33 0.59 -9.17
CA ARG A 64 -14.55 -0.19 -10.15
C ARG A 64 -13.25 0.51 -10.52
N LYS A 65 -13.28 1.85 -10.67
CA LYS A 65 -12.09 2.65 -10.94
C LYS A 65 -11.08 2.56 -9.80
N LEU A 66 -11.53 2.65 -8.54
CA LEU A 66 -10.69 2.47 -7.36
C LEU A 66 -10.04 1.08 -7.37
N GLU A 67 -10.78 0.01 -7.64
CA GLU A 67 -10.22 -1.35 -7.71
C GLU A 67 -9.09 -1.48 -8.74
N VAL A 68 -9.27 -0.89 -9.93
CA VAL A 68 -8.24 -0.86 -10.98
C VAL A 68 -7.02 -0.06 -10.52
N MET A 69 -7.21 1.14 -9.97
CA MET A 69 -6.12 1.98 -9.49
C MET A 69 -5.33 1.33 -8.34
N VAL A 70 -6.01 0.65 -7.42
CA VAL A 70 -5.37 -0.08 -6.32
C VAL A 70 -4.56 -1.25 -6.87
N LYS A 71 -5.09 -1.97 -7.86
CA LYS A 71 -4.35 -3.04 -8.53
C LYS A 71 -3.08 -2.50 -9.19
N GLU A 72 -3.18 -1.42 -9.96
CA GLU A 72 -2.03 -0.77 -10.59
C GLU A 72 -1.01 -0.26 -9.55
N PHE A 73 -1.47 0.34 -8.45
CA PHE A 73 -0.58 0.75 -7.35
C PHE A 73 0.20 -0.44 -6.77
N ILE A 74 -0.47 -1.58 -6.56
CA ILE A 74 0.18 -2.78 -6.04
C ILE A 74 1.18 -3.33 -7.07
N GLU A 75 0.77 -3.47 -8.32
CA GLU A 75 1.58 -4.11 -9.37
C GLU A 75 2.78 -3.24 -9.76
N GLU A 76 2.59 -1.93 -9.94
CA GLU A 76 3.60 -1.03 -10.51
C GLU A 76 4.44 -0.30 -9.46
N LEU A 77 3.87 0.01 -8.29
CA LEU A 77 4.59 0.74 -7.24
C LEU A 77 5.12 -0.18 -6.15
N LEU A 78 4.28 -1.04 -5.58
CA LEU A 78 4.73 -1.97 -4.54
C LEU A 78 5.52 -3.15 -5.12
N GLN A 79 5.21 -3.57 -6.35
CA GLN A 79 5.89 -4.65 -7.08
C GLN A 79 6.16 -5.86 -6.17
N PRO A 80 5.12 -6.45 -5.55
CA PRO A 80 5.31 -7.35 -4.42
C PRO A 80 6.13 -8.59 -4.75
N LYS A 81 6.07 -9.08 -5.99
CA LYS A 81 6.91 -10.21 -6.43
C LYS A 81 8.38 -9.83 -6.56
N GLU A 82 8.68 -8.73 -7.23
CA GLU A 82 10.06 -8.26 -7.47
C GLU A 82 10.74 -7.85 -6.16
N ASN A 83 9.96 -7.29 -5.22
CA ASN A 83 10.43 -6.87 -3.90
C ASN A 83 10.35 -7.98 -2.83
N GLY A 84 9.98 -9.21 -3.20
CA GLY A 84 9.93 -10.36 -2.28
C GLY A 84 8.91 -10.22 -1.14
N LEU A 85 7.82 -9.51 -1.38
CA LEU A 85 6.70 -9.34 -0.43
C LEU A 85 5.67 -10.48 -0.50
N ILE A 86 5.69 -11.25 -1.58
CA ILE A 86 4.87 -12.45 -1.80
C ILE A 86 5.72 -13.54 -2.47
N GLU A 87 5.39 -14.81 -2.21
CA GLU A 87 5.99 -16.00 -2.84
C GLU A 87 5.33 -16.36 -4.17
#